data_AF-A0A8J2VVA7-F1
#
_entry.id   AF-A0A8J2VVA7-F1
#
_cell.length_a   1.000
_cell.length_b   1.000
_cell.length_c   1.000
_cell.angle_alpha   90.00
_cell.angle_beta   90.00
_cell.angle_gamma   90.00
#
_symmetry.space_group_name_H-M   'P 1'
#
loop_
_entity.id
_entity.type
_entity.pdbx_description
1 polymer ?
#
loop_
_entity_poly.entity_id
_entity_poly.type
_entity_poly.pdbx_seq_one_letter_code
_entity_poly.pdbx_strand_id
1 'polypeptide(L)'
;MAEHATPEYATAQGNDYPEHERTYENVIKLAKVSTLATLCVVAALAVGGIAGSMFWMLFGIFAALVGTGIGLASSDGKPAILGGLLVFLLLVLALVS
;
A
#
# COMPACT_ATOMS: atom_id res chain seq x y z
N MET A 1 20.31 41.29 9.55
CA MET A 1 19.35 40.51 8.72
C MET A 1 20.06 40.23 7.41
N ALA A 2 20.25 38.95 7.06
CA ALA A 2 20.83 38.59 5.78
C ALA A 2 19.83 38.98 4.68
N GLU A 3 20.31 39.69 3.67
CA GLU A 3 19.51 40.07 2.50
C GLU A 3 19.12 38.79 1.76
N HIS A 4 17.86 38.39 1.88
CA HIS A 4 17.33 37.25 1.14
C HIS A 4 17.15 37.69 -0.31
N ALA A 5 17.92 37.10 -1.22
CA ALA A 5 17.77 37.31 -2.65
C ALA A 5 16.31 37.08 -3.07
N THR A 6 15.79 37.93 -3.96
CA THR A 6 14.42 37.79 -4.46
C THR A 6 14.26 36.45 -5.17
N PRO A 7 13.26 35.63 -4.83
CA PRO A 7 13.08 34.33 -5.45
C PRO A 7 12.83 34.49 -6.95
N GLU A 8 13.80 34.05 -7.76
CA GLU A 8 13.66 33.94 -9.21
C GLU A 8 12.87 32.66 -9.54
N TYR A 9 11.67 32.84 -10.10
CA TYR A 9 10.90 31.74 -10.66
C TYR A 9 11.36 31.51 -12.10
N ALA A 10 12.29 30.57 -12.29
CA ALA A 10 12.62 30.05 -13.61
C ALA A 10 11.88 28.72 -13.83
N THR A 11 11.26 28.54 -15.00
CA THR A 11 10.96 27.19 -15.47
C THR A 11 12.29 26.49 -15.68
N ALA A 12 12.52 25.37 -14.99
CA ALA A 12 13.74 24.59 -15.14
C ALA A 12 13.81 24.07 -16.59
N GLN A 13 14.53 24.79 -17.46
CA GLN A 13 14.71 24.43 -18.85
C GLN A 13 15.46 23.10 -18.91
N GLY A 14 14.76 22.04 -19.34
CA GLY A 14 15.26 20.66 -19.33
C GLY A 14 14.53 19.71 -18.37
N ASN A 15 13.53 20.17 -17.63
CA ASN A 15 12.72 19.30 -16.77
C ASN A 15 11.77 18.41 -17.60
N ASP A 16 11.99 17.10 -17.59
CA ASP A 16 11.10 16.12 -18.22
C ASP A 16 9.87 15.87 -17.35
N TYR A 17 8.92 16.80 -17.43
CA TYR A 17 7.68 16.76 -16.66
C TYR A 17 6.87 15.46 -16.87
N PRO A 18 6.73 14.92 -18.10
CA PRO A 18 6.12 13.60 -18.30
C PRO A 18 6.74 12.47 -17.48
N GLU A 19 8.08 12.40 -17.40
CA GLU A 19 8.75 11.34 -16.64
C GLU A 19 8.60 11.54 -15.11
N HIS A 20 8.52 12.79 -14.65
CA HIS A 20 8.20 13.10 -13.26
C HIS A 20 6.79 12.65 -12.87
N GLU A 21 5.79 12.89 -13.73
CA GLU A 21 4.42 12.46 -13.51
C GLU A 21 4.33 10.92 -13.46
N ARG A 22 4.96 10.24 -14.42
CA ARG A 22 5.03 8.76 -14.45
C ARG A 22 5.64 8.18 -13.18
N THR A 23 6.71 8.80 -12.66
CA THR A 23 7.34 8.37 -11.42
C THR A 23 6.44 8.63 -10.23
N TYR A 24 5.79 9.80 -10.17
CA TYR A 24 4.86 10.15 -9.11
C TYR A 24 3.71 9.15 -9.01
N GLU A 25 3.08 8.80 -10.13
CA GLU A 25 2.00 7.80 -10.17
C GLU A 25 2.47 6.44 -9.64
N ASN A 26 3.68 6.02 -10.02
CA ASN A 26 4.26 4.76 -9.53
C ASN A 26 4.56 4.79 -8.02
N VAL A 27 5.05 5.91 -7.48
CA VAL A 27 5.29 6.08 -6.04
C VAL A 27 3.96 6.03 -5.28
N ILE A 28 2.93 6.73 -5.75
CA ILE A 28 1.60 6.71 -5.14
C ILE A 28 1.00 5.30 -5.18
N LYS A 29 1.14 4.59 -6.30
CA LYS A 29 0.70 3.19 -6.42
C LYS A 29 1.44 2.29 -5.43
N LEU A 30 2.76 2.41 -5.36
CA LEU A 30 3.60 1.63 -4.44
C LEU A 30 3.18 1.90 -2.99
N ALA A 31 3.04 3.15 -2.59
CA ALA A 31 2.63 3.54 -1.24
C ALA A 31 1.25 2.99 -0.86
N LYS A 32 0.28 3.06 -1.79
CA LYS A 32 -1.08 2.55 -1.58
C LYS A 32 -1.09 1.02 -1.39
N VAL A 33 -0.41 0.30 -2.28
CA VAL A 33 -0.36 -1.16 -2.25
C VAL A 33 0.43 -1.66 -1.04
N SER A 34 1.59 -1.07 -0.75
CA SER A 34 2.45 -1.48 0.38
C SER A 34 1.80 -1.22 1.73
N THR A 35 1.09 -0.10 1.89
CA THR A 35 0.36 0.21 3.13
C THR A 35 -0.74 -0.83 3.38
N LEU A 36 -1.57 -1.12 2.38
CA LEU A 36 -2.64 -2.13 2.52
C LEU A 36 -2.08 -3.53 2.73
N ALA A 37 -1.00 -3.89 2.03
CA ALA A 37 -0.32 -5.17 2.21
C ALA A 37 0.17 -5.36 3.66
N THR A 38 0.80 -4.32 4.21
CA THR A 38 1.30 -4.32 5.60
C THR A 38 0.15 -4.53 6.59
N LEU A 39 -0.97 -3.82 6.39
CA LEU A 39 -2.16 -3.98 7.24
C LEU A 39 -2.76 -5.39 7.15
N CYS A 40 -2.82 -6.00 5.95
CA CYS A 40 -3.31 -7.37 5.79
C CYS A 40 -2.42 -8.37 6.53
N VAL A 41 -1.09 -8.21 6.45
CA VAL A 41 -0.14 -9.08 7.16
C VAL A 41 -0.30 -8.95 8.67
N VAL A 42 -0.39 -7.72 9.20
CA VAL A 42 -0.63 -7.49 10.63
C VAL A 42 -1.95 -8.10 11.09
N ALA A 43 -3.03 -7.93 10.31
CA ALA A 43 -4.33 -8.53 10.63
C ALA A 43 -4.28 -10.08 10.61
N ALA A 44 -3.61 -10.68 9.63
CA ALA A 44 -3.44 -12.12 9.55
C ALA A 44 -2.63 -12.67 10.74
N LEU A 45 -1.55 -11.96 11.13
CA LEU A 45 -0.76 -12.30 12.32
C LEU A 45 -1.57 -12.16 13.60
N ALA A 46 -2.45 -11.15 13.71
CA ALA A 46 -3.36 -11.01 14.85
C ALA A 46 -4.34 -12.20 14.95
N VAL A 47 -4.90 -12.66 13.82
CA VAL A 47 -5.77 -13.84 13.78
C VAL A 47 -5.04 -15.10 14.27
N GLY A 48 -3.79 -15.30 13.85
CA GLY A 48 -2.99 -16.44 14.30
C GLY A 48 -2.51 -16.33 15.75
N GLY A 49 -2.00 -15.17 16.13
CA GLY A 49 -1.33 -14.95 17.41
C GLY A 49 -2.28 -14.73 18.59
N ILE A 50 -3.46 -14.14 18.38
CA ILE A 50 -4.46 -13.91 19.43
C ILE A 50 -5.47 -15.05 19.43
N ALA A 51 -6.05 -15.36 18.27
CA ALA A 51 -7.17 -16.29 18.14
C ALA A 51 -6.71 -17.75 17.98
N GLY A 52 -5.39 -18.02 17.89
CA GLY A 52 -4.82 -19.36 17.76
C GLY A 52 -5.12 -20.07 16.43
N SER A 53 -5.72 -19.38 15.45
CA SER A 53 -6.18 -20.00 14.22
C SER A 53 -5.12 -19.97 13.12
N MET A 54 -4.28 -21.02 13.11
CA MET A 54 -3.18 -21.19 12.15
C MET A 54 -3.64 -21.18 10.69
N PHE A 55 -4.79 -21.80 10.40
CA PHE A 55 -5.34 -21.90 9.04
C PHE A 55 -5.64 -20.51 8.47
N TRP A 56 -6.38 -19.69 9.22
CA TRP A 56 -6.76 -18.34 8.77
C TRP A 56 -5.56 -17.40 8.68
N MET A 57 -4.57 -17.53 9.57
CA MET A 57 -3.32 -16.78 9.47
C MET A 57 -2.57 -17.08 8.17
N LEU A 58 -2.33 -18.36 7.87
CA LEU A 58 -1.62 -18.75 6.65
C LEU A 58 -2.37 -18.31 5.40
N PHE A 59 -3.68 -18.53 5.36
CA PHE A 59 -4.52 -18.07 4.26
C PHE A 59 -4.41 -16.55 4.06
N GLY A 60 -4.49 -15.77 5.15
CA GLY A 60 -4.37 -14.32 5.09
C GLY A 60 -3.02 -13.84 4.56
N ILE A 61 -1.92 -14.48 4.98
CA ILE A 61 -0.56 -14.14 4.49
C ILE A 61 -0.42 -14.47 3.01
N PHE A 62 -0.84 -15.66 2.58
CA PHE A 62 -0.79 -16.05 1.16
C PHE A 62 -1.65 -15.13 0.29
N ALA A 63 -2.87 -14.82 0.74
CA ALA A 63 -3.77 -13.90 0.04
C ALA A 63 -3.18 -12.48 -0.04
N ALA A 64 -2.50 -12.01 1.01
CA ALA A 64 -1.84 -10.70 1.02
C ALA A 64 -0.66 -10.64 0.03
N LEU A 65 0.13 -11.72 -0.09
CA LEU A 65 1.22 -11.80 -1.07
C LEU A 65 0.69 -11.76 -2.51
N VAL A 66 -0.34 -12.55 -2.80
CA VAL A 66 -0.99 -12.58 -4.13
C VAL A 66 -1.64 -11.23 -4.44
N GLY A 67 -2.38 -10.67 -3.47
CA GLY A 67 -3.02 -9.36 -3.61
C GLY A 67 -2.01 -8.23 -3.85
N THR A 68 -0.84 -8.29 -3.21
CA THR A 68 0.26 -7.35 -3.43
C THR A 68 0.82 -7.49 -4.85
N GLY A 69 1.07 -8.73 -5.31
CA GLY A 69 1.53 -8.98 -6.68
C GLY A 69 0.57 -8.43 -7.74
N ILE A 70 -0.74 -8.68 -7.56
CA ILE A 70 -1.79 -8.15 -8.44
C ILE A 70 -1.85 -6.62 -8.38
N GLY A 71 -1.76 -6.05 -7.17
CA GLY A 71 -1.78 -4.60 -6.97
C GLY A 71 -0.63 -3.90 -7.70
N LEU A 72 0.60 -4.40 -7.55
CA LEU A 72 1.78 -3.83 -8.20
C LEU A 72 1.77 -3.99 -9.72
N ALA A 73 1.29 -5.14 -10.22
CA ALA A 73 1.19 -5.41 -11.66
C ALA A 73 0.06 -4.62 -12.36
N SER A 74 -0.88 -4.08 -11.61
CA SER A 74 -1.99 -3.30 -12.17
C SER A 74 -1.59 -1.84 -12.47
N SER A 75 -2.32 -1.20 -13.39
CA SER A 75 -2.17 0.23 -13.67
C SER A 75 -2.52 1.08 -12.44
N ASP A 76 -3.62 0.74 -11.75
CA ASP A 76 -4.22 1.62 -10.74
C ASP A 76 -3.91 1.21 -9.29
N GLY A 77 -3.18 0.11 -9.10
CA GLY A 77 -2.93 -0.50 -7.79
C GLY A 77 -4.03 -1.43 -7.27
N LYS A 78 -5.24 -1.40 -7.88
CA LYS A 78 -6.43 -2.18 -7.49
C LYS A 78 -6.63 -2.28 -5.96
N PRO A 79 -6.76 -1.14 -5.24
CA PRO A 79 -6.79 -1.12 -3.78
C PRO A 79 -7.97 -1.88 -3.18
N ALA A 80 -9.06 -2.08 -3.93
CA ALA A 80 -10.22 -2.83 -3.47
C ALA A 80 -9.91 -4.30 -3.15
N ILE A 81 -8.90 -4.91 -3.80
CA ILE A 81 -8.52 -6.31 -3.53
C ILE A 81 -7.93 -6.42 -2.12
N LEU A 82 -6.90 -5.64 -1.83
CA LEU A 82 -6.27 -5.65 -0.51
C LEU A 82 -7.16 -5.01 0.57
N GLY A 83 -7.94 -3.98 0.22
CA GLY A 83 -8.92 -3.38 1.12
C GLY A 83 -10.03 -4.36 1.51
N GLY A 84 -10.56 -5.12 0.54
CA GLY A 84 -11.54 -6.18 0.79
C GLY A 84 -10.96 -7.32 1.62
N LEU A 85 -9.72 -7.74 1.32
CA LEU A 85 -9.01 -8.73 2.13
C LEU A 85 -8.80 -8.26 3.57
N LEU A 86 -8.41 -7.00 3.76
CA LEU A 86 -8.23 -6.42 5.09
C LEU A 86 -9.53 -6.46 5.90
N VAL A 87 -10.64 -5.99 5.31
CA VAL A 87 -11.96 -6.04 5.96
C VAL A 87 -12.34 -7.49 6.30
N PHE A 88 -12.12 -8.43 5.37
CA PHE A 88 -12.37 -9.84 5.63
C PHE A 88 -11.55 -10.39 6.80
N LEU A 89 -10.24 -10.10 6.85
CA LEU A 89 -9.37 -10.57 7.93
C LEU A 89 -9.75 -9.96 9.28
N LEU A 90 -10.19 -8.69 9.31
CA LEU A 90 -10.70 -8.05 10.52
C LEU A 90 -12.02 -8.67 10.99
N LEU A 91 -12.90 -9.06 10.06
CA LEU A 91 -14.12 -9.81 10.39
C LEU A 91 -13.79 -11.20 10.94
N VAL A 92 -12.85 -11.92 10.33
CA VAL A 92 -12.38 -13.21 10.84
C VAL A 92 -11.80 -13.04 12.25
N LEU A 93 -10.97 -12.02 12.47
CA LEU A 93 -10.43 -11.72 13.79
C LEU A 93 -11.56 -11.52 14.81
N ALA A 94 -12.54 -10.68 14.51
CA ALA A 94 -13.66 -10.39 15.40
C ALA A 94 -14.57 -11.60 15.69
N LEU A 95 -14.64 -12.58 14.78
CA LEU A 95 -15.45 -13.78 14.96
C LEU A 95 -14.72 -14.90 15.71
N VAL A 96 -13.39 -14.90 15.69
CA VAL A 96 -12.55 -15.96 16.28
C VAL A 96 -11.92 -15.51 17.60
N SER A 97 -11.88 -14.21 17.90
CA SER A 97 -11.40 -13.63 19.17
C SER A 97 -12.42 -13.72 20.30
#